data_AF-A0A843HQN0-F1
#
_entry.id   AF-A0A843HQN0-F1
#
_cell.length_a   1.000
_cell.length_b   1.000
_cell.length_c   1.000
_cell.angle_alpha   90.00
_cell.angle_beta   90.00
_cell.angle_gamma   90.00
#
_symmetry.space_group_name_H-M   'P 1'
#
loop_
_entity.id
_entity.type
_entity.pdbx_description
1 polymer ?
#
loop_
_entity_poly.entity_id
_entity_poly.type
_entity_poly.pdbx_seq_one_letter_code
_entity_poly.pdbx_strand_id
1 'polypeptide(L)'
;MINTREIILKLKQVKDEKGFSYGDILDLMEKNEDFVSKSTLSRVFAEGSEDSNSFRYEETIRPIAKALLDIETIEQDDTLDVQAMKTLLQYKIQKIEQLEEQIEHLEAAYNKELVRMHEKMEQERLTWGRSIEFLKEQISYKDQRMDLLLQAVQDKDSRYDTLLNLVLSCPCRKAKEKEE
;
A
#
# COMPACT_ATOMS: atom_id res chain seq x y z
N MET A 1 46.48 16.30 -16.37
CA MET A 1 46.25 16.67 -14.96
C MET A 1 45.92 18.15 -14.93
N ILE A 2 44.72 18.50 -14.50
CA ILE A 2 44.32 19.90 -14.33
C ILE A 2 45.11 20.45 -13.14
N ASN A 3 45.91 21.50 -13.34
CA ASN A 3 46.73 22.08 -12.27
C ASN A 3 45.86 22.98 -11.39
N THR A 4 45.23 22.40 -10.37
CA THR A 4 44.32 23.10 -9.43
C THR A 4 44.93 24.37 -8.85
N ARG A 5 46.24 24.39 -8.62
CA ARG A 5 47.01 25.56 -8.14
C ARG A 5 46.92 26.74 -9.09
N GLU A 6 47.17 26.51 -10.38
CA GLU A 6 47.11 27.56 -11.42
C GLU A 6 45.70 28.13 -11.56
N ILE A 7 44.68 27.29 -11.38
CA ILE A 7 43.28 27.70 -11.50
C ILE A 7 42.88 28.57 -10.30
N ILE A 8 43.24 28.19 -9.08
CA ILE A 8 42.98 29.02 -7.89
C ILE A 8 43.66 30.38 -8.03
N LEU A 9 44.90 30.43 -8.53
CA LEU A 9 45.59 31.69 -8.78
C LEU A 9 44.86 32.56 -9.81
N LYS A 10 44.39 31.97 -10.92
CA LYS A 10 43.58 32.69 -11.92
C LYS A 10 42.25 33.18 -11.35
N LEU A 11 41.59 32.39 -10.51
CA LEU A 11 40.33 32.81 -9.87
C LEU A 11 40.54 33.99 -8.94
N LYS A 12 41.61 33.97 -8.14
CA LYS A 12 42.00 35.10 -7.27
C LYS A 12 42.25 36.36 -8.09
N GLN A 13 43.04 36.22 -9.16
CA GLN A 13 43.31 37.32 -10.08
C GLN A 13 42.02 37.91 -10.66
N VAL A 14 41.11 37.08 -11.19
CA VAL A 14 39.86 37.57 -11.79
C VAL A 14 38.91 38.18 -10.76
N LYS A 15 38.85 37.64 -9.54
CA LYS A 15 38.09 38.25 -8.44
C LYS A 15 38.61 39.65 -8.14
N ASP A 16 39.92 39.81 -8.05
CA ASP A 16 40.54 41.09 -7.68
C ASP A 16 40.49 42.09 -8.85
N GLU A 17 40.63 41.64 -10.10
CA GLU A 17 40.50 42.45 -11.32
C GLU A 17 39.06 42.96 -11.54
N LYS A 18 38.06 42.10 -11.35
CA LYS A 18 36.64 42.45 -11.52
C LYS A 18 36.02 43.08 -10.25
N GLY A 19 36.75 43.09 -9.14
CA GLY A 19 36.28 43.65 -7.87
C GLY A 19 35.11 42.89 -7.24
N PHE A 20 34.98 41.58 -7.51
CA PHE A 20 33.85 40.80 -7.02
C PHE A 20 33.92 40.59 -5.51
N SER A 21 32.81 40.88 -4.82
CA SER A 21 32.61 40.46 -3.45
C SER A 21 32.25 38.98 -3.39
N TYR A 22 32.38 38.35 -2.22
CA TYR A 22 31.92 36.97 -2.03
C TYR A 22 30.41 36.81 -2.27
N GLY A 23 29.61 37.87 -2.08
CA GLY A 23 28.19 37.86 -2.40
C GLY A 23 27.97 37.73 -3.91
N ASP A 24 28.67 38.56 -4.69
CA ASP A 24 28.53 38.57 -6.16
C ASP A 24 28.89 37.23 -6.79
N ILE A 25 29.90 36.54 -6.24
CA ILE A 25 30.30 35.20 -6.70
C ILE A 25 29.20 34.18 -6.40
N LEU A 26 28.57 34.24 -5.22
CA LEU A 26 27.48 33.34 -4.87
C LEU A 26 26.25 33.58 -5.74
N ASP A 27 25.91 34.84 -6.03
CA ASP A 27 24.80 35.19 -6.91
C ASP A 27 25.04 34.72 -8.36
N LEU A 28 26.30 34.76 -8.83
CA LEU A 28 26.69 34.21 -10.13
C LEU A 28 26.64 32.67 -10.17
N MET A 29 27.01 32.01 -9.06
CA MET A 29 26.92 30.56 -8.94
C MET A 29 25.46 30.10 -8.90
N GLU A 30 24.59 30.80 -8.17
CA GLU A 30 23.15 30.51 -8.08
C GLU A 30 22.48 30.62 -9.46
N LYS A 31 22.86 31.61 -10.27
CA LYS A 31 22.39 31.73 -11.67
C LYS A 31 22.81 30.56 -12.56
N ASN A 32 23.90 29.88 -12.22
CA ASN A 32 24.46 28.74 -12.97
C ASN A 32 24.03 27.37 -12.42
N GLU A 33 23.07 27.35 -11.49
CA GLU A 33 22.56 26.17 -10.76
C GLU A 33 23.64 25.41 -9.96
N ASP A 34 24.73 26.09 -9.60
CA ASP A 34 25.85 25.54 -8.85
C ASP A 34 25.91 26.16 -7.44
N PHE A 35 26.41 25.42 -6.44
CA PHE A 35 26.44 25.90 -5.05
C PHE A 35 27.71 25.49 -4.30
N VAL A 36 28.34 26.48 -3.65
CA VAL A 36 29.45 26.28 -2.70
C VAL A 36 29.17 27.16 -1.49
N SER A 37 29.44 26.64 -0.29
CA SER A 37 29.23 27.42 0.93
C SER A 37 30.16 28.63 0.99
N LYS A 38 29.68 29.73 1.59
CA LYS A 38 30.46 30.95 1.81
C LYS A 38 31.78 30.70 2.55
N SER A 39 31.80 29.73 3.47
CA SER A 39 33.01 29.32 4.19
C SER A 39 34.03 28.64 3.28
N THR A 40 33.59 27.78 2.37
CA THR A 40 34.45 27.14 1.37
C THR A 40 34.98 28.18 0.38
N LEU A 41 34.15 29.12 -0.08
CA LEU A 41 34.58 30.23 -0.92
C LEU A 41 35.67 31.06 -0.24
N SER A 42 35.44 31.46 1.02
CA SER A 42 36.43 32.20 1.81
C SER A 42 37.75 31.44 1.99
N ARG A 43 37.71 30.10 2.10
CA ARG A 43 38.91 29.27 2.20
C ARG A 43 39.67 29.17 0.87
N VAL A 44 38.97 29.08 -0.25
CA VAL A 44 39.58 29.03 -1.58
C VAL A 44 40.27 30.36 -1.91
N PHE A 45 39.69 31.49 -1.51
CA PHE A 45 40.27 32.81 -1.75
C PHE A 45 41.23 33.29 -0.66
N ALA A 46 41.42 32.53 0.43
CA ALA A 46 42.39 32.88 1.48
C ALA A 46 43.84 32.85 0.96
N GLU A 47 44.71 33.67 1.54
CA GLU A 47 46.14 33.70 1.19
C GLU A 47 46.81 32.33 1.46
N GLY A 48 47.61 31.82 0.50
CA GLY A 48 48.26 30.52 0.59
C GLY A 48 47.37 29.29 0.32
N SER A 49 46.10 29.48 -0.03
CA SER A 49 45.16 28.39 -0.33
C SER A 49 45.53 27.57 -1.59
N GLU A 50 46.27 28.16 -2.52
CA GLU A 50 46.71 27.56 -3.79
C GLU A 50 47.64 26.35 -3.59
N ASP A 51 48.35 26.31 -2.46
CA ASP A 51 49.27 25.22 -2.09
C ASP A 51 48.56 24.13 -1.27
N SER A 52 47.27 24.30 -0.99
CA SER A 52 46.47 23.34 -0.26
C SER A 52 45.93 22.25 -1.19
N ASN A 53 46.40 21.01 -1.01
CA ASN A 53 45.80 19.82 -1.64
C ASN A 53 44.41 19.44 -1.07
N SER A 54 43.81 20.30 -0.24
CA SER A 54 42.53 20.01 0.43
C SER A 54 41.29 20.27 -0.42
N PHE A 55 41.44 20.98 -1.55
CA PHE A 55 40.31 21.32 -2.42
C PHE A 55 40.19 20.30 -3.56
N ARG A 56 39.04 19.62 -3.63
CA ARG A 56 38.70 18.76 -4.77
C ARG A 56 38.29 19.63 -5.94
N TYR A 57 38.89 19.40 -7.10
CA TYR A 57 38.65 20.22 -8.29
C TYR A 57 37.17 20.20 -8.70
N GLU A 58 36.59 19.01 -8.87
CA GLU A 58 35.21 18.84 -9.32
C GLU A 58 34.17 19.41 -8.35
N GLU A 59 34.35 19.21 -7.04
CA GLU A 59 33.36 19.60 -6.03
C GLU A 59 33.47 21.07 -5.63
N THR A 60 34.69 21.65 -5.65
CA THR A 60 34.93 22.97 -5.06
C THR A 60 35.41 24.00 -6.06
N ILE A 61 36.36 23.66 -6.93
CA ILE A 61 37.03 24.64 -7.79
C ILE A 61 36.27 24.85 -9.10
N ARG A 62 35.72 23.78 -9.68
CA ARG A 62 34.98 23.79 -10.94
C ARG A 62 33.73 24.68 -10.87
N PRO A 63 32.87 24.61 -9.84
CA PRO A 63 31.72 25.51 -9.73
C PRO A 63 32.11 27.00 -9.71
N ILE A 64 33.18 27.34 -8.99
CA ILE A 64 33.69 28.71 -8.89
C ILE A 64 34.32 29.15 -10.21
N ALA A 65 35.05 28.26 -10.89
CA ALA A 65 35.68 28.53 -12.17
C ALA A 65 34.66 28.74 -13.30
N LYS A 66 33.59 27.93 -13.32
CA LYS A 66 32.47 28.12 -14.22
C LYS A 66 31.81 29.48 -14.02
N ALA A 67 31.61 29.91 -12.76
CA ALA A 67 31.00 31.20 -12.46
C ALA A 67 31.85 32.42 -12.82
N LEU A 68 33.19 32.35 -12.69
CA LEU A 68 34.06 33.54 -12.83
C LEU A 68 34.81 33.65 -14.15
N LEU A 69 35.19 32.50 -14.71
CA LEU A 69 36.04 32.43 -15.90
C LEU A 69 35.26 32.07 -17.16
N ASP A 70 33.95 31.81 -17.03
CA ASP A 70 33.11 31.32 -18.13
C ASP A 70 33.79 30.17 -18.87
N ILE A 71 34.51 29.34 -18.10
CA ILE A 71 35.18 28.15 -18.58
C ILE A 71 34.07 27.12 -18.83
N GLU A 72 33.43 27.24 -19.98
CA GLU A 72 32.80 26.10 -20.67
C GLU A 72 33.87 25.12 -21.22
N THR A 73 35.17 25.35 -20.97
CA THR A 73 36.22 24.37 -21.26
C THR A 73 36.24 23.27 -20.20
N ILE A 74 35.20 22.44 -20.23
CA ILE A 74 35.22 21.04 -20.67
C ILE A 74 33.74 20.76 -20.93
N GLU A 75 33.29 20.97 -22.18
CA GLU A 75 32.26 20.09 -22.74
C GLU A 75 32.63 18.69 -22.28
N GLN A 76 31.73 18.06 -21.54
CA GLN A 76 31.91 16.73 -21.01
C GLN A 76 32.32 15.82 -22.15
N ASP A 77 33.62 15.57 -22.30
CA ASP A 77 34.11 14.29 -22.80
C ASP A 77 33.74 13.33 -21.66
N ASP A 78 32.44 13.00 -21.60
CA ASP A 78 31.91 11.96 -20.74
C ASP A 78 32.83 10.77 -21.05
N THR A 79 33.67 10.40 -20.09
CA THR A 79 34.50 9.21 -20.25
C THR A 79 33.55 8.08 -20.67
N LEU A 80 33.99 7.17 -21.53
CA LEU A 80 33.19 6.04 -22.01
C LEU A 80 32.40 5.36 -20.88
N ASP A 81 32.96 5.34 -19.67
CA ASP A 81 32.35 4.88 -18.43
C ASP A 81 31.12 5.70 -17.98
N VAL A 82 31.16 7.04 -18.05
CA VAL A 82 30.01 7.91 -17.73
C VAL A 82 28.89 7.74 -18.75
N GLN A 83 29.24 7.62 -20.04
CA GLN A 83 28.25 7.39 -21.09
C GLN A 83 27.61 6.00 -20.99
N ALA A 84 28.41 4.97 -20.67
CA ALA A 84 27.92 3.63 -20.37
C ALA A 84 27.02 3.62 -19.12
N MET A 85 27.37 4.38 -18.09
CA MET A 85 26.58 4.51 -16.87
C MET A 85 25.26 5.23 -17.11
N LYS A 86 25.23 6.31 -17.91
CA LYS A 86 23.98 6.98 -18.33
C LYS A 86 23.06 6.03 -19.11
N THR A 87 23.61 5.25 -20.04
CA THR A 87 22.84 4.27 -20.82
C THR A 87 22.28 3.16 -19.94
N LEU A 88 23.07 2.65 -18.99
CA LEU A 88 22.62 1.67 -18.02
C LEU A 88 21.53 2.22 -17.09
N LEU A 89 21.66 3.48 -16.68
CA LEU A 89 20.67 4.15 -15.84
C LEU A 89 19.33 4.28 -16.58
N GLN A 90 19.36 4.73 -17.85
CA GLN A 90 18.18 4.81 -18.70
C GLN A 90 17.51 3.45 -18.89
N TYR A 91 18.30 2.40 -19.14
CA TYR A 91 17.78 1.03 -19.22
C TYR A 91 17.12 0.58 -17.91
N LYS A 92 17.74 0.88 -16.77
CA LYS A 92 17.17 0.55 -15.46
C LYS A 92 15.88 1.31 -15.20
N ILE A 93 15.81 2.60 -15.55
CA ILE A 93 14.59 3.41 -15.42
C ILE A 93 13.47 2.79 -16.26
N GLN A 94 13.71 2.50 -17.55
CA GLN A 94 12.73 1.84 -18.40
C GLN A 94 12.30 0.48 -17.84
N LYS A 95 13.24 -0.26 -17.25
CA LYS A 95 12.92 -1.56 -16.65
C LYS A 95 12.06 -1.42 -15.39
N ILE A 96 12.30 -0.39 -14.59
CA ILE A 96 11.47 -0.06 -13.42
C ILE A 96 10.05 0.29 -13.88
N GLU A 97 9.89 1.18 -14.85
CA GLU A 97 8.59 1.55 -15.41
C GLU A 97 7.80 0.32 -15.90
N GLN A 98 8.46 -0.58 -16.63
CA GLN A 98 7.83 -1.83 -17.07
C GLN A 98 7.39 -2.74 -15.92
N LEU A 99 8.17 -2.80 -14.84
CA LEU A 99 7.83 -3.61 -13.68
C LEU A 99 6.70 -2.98 -12.88
N GLU A 100 6.66 -1.65 -12.77
CA GLU A 100 5.57 -0.91 -12.14
C GLU A 100 4.25 -1.13 -12.89
N GLU A 101 4.26 -1.08 -14.23
CA GLU A 101 3.08 -1.37 -15.05
C GLU A 101 2.61 -2.82 -14.88
N GLN A 102 3.54 -3.78 -14.78
CA GLN A 102 3.20 -5.19 -14.50
C GLN A 102 2.57 -5.37 -13.12
N ILE A 103 3.08 -4.68 -12.11
CA ILE A 103 2.53 -4.70 -10.75
C ILE A 103 1.11 -4.14 -10.78
N GLU A 104 0.90 -2.97 -11.38
CA GLU A 104 -0.43 -2.34 -11.46
C GLU A 104 -1.44 -3.25 -12.18
N HIS A 105 -1.05 -3.88 -13.29
CA HIS A 105 -1.90 -4.83 -14.00
C HIS A 105 -2.24 -6.06 -13.14
N LEU A 106 -1.26 -6.62 -12.43
CA LEU A 106 -1.47 -7.77 -11.55
C LEU A 106 -2.38 -7.42 -10.37
N GLU A 107 -2.20 -6.26 -9.75
CA GLU A 107 -3.05 -5.76 -8.66
C GLU A 107 -4.48 -5.54 -9.14
N ALA A 108 -4.67 -4.95 -10.32
CA ALA A 108 -5.99 -4.77 -10.92
C ALA A 108 -6.68 -6.11 -11.22
N ALA A 109 -5.94 -7.09 -11.74
CA ALA A 109 -6.47 -8.43 -12.00
C ALA A 109 -6.84 -9.17 -10.70
N TYR A 110 -5.98 -9.08 -9.68
CA TYR A 110 -6.22 -9.66 -8.37
C TYR A 110 -7.45 -9.05 -7.70
N ASN A 111 -7.59 -7.72 -7.71
CA ASN A 111 -8.74 -7.01 -7.15
C ASN A 111 -10.05 -7.39 -7.86
N LYS A 112 -10.03 -7.55 -9.19
CA LYS A 112 -11.20 -8.03 -9.94
C LYS A 112 -11.62 -9.43 -9.51
N GLU A 113 -10.66 -10.34 -9.36
CA GLU A 113 -10.99 -11.71 -8.95
C GLU A 113 -11.46 -11.78 -7.50
N LEU A 114 -10.90 -10.96 -6.61
CA LEU A 114 -11.38 -10.83 -5.23
C LEU A 114 -12.85 -10.41 -5.21
N VAL A 115 -13.22 -9.36 -5.95
CA VAL A 115 -14.62 -8.89 -6.01
C VAL A 115 -15.53 -10.00 -6.53
N ARG A 116 -15.14 -10.67 -7.62
CA ARG A 116 -15.90 -11.77 -8.20
C ARG A 116 -16.14 -12.91 -7.21
N MET A 117 -15.12 -13.27 -6.44
CA MET A 117 -15.22 -14.32 -5.42
C MET A 117 -16.13 -13.89 -4.26
N HIS A 118 -16.04 -12.63 -3.80
CA HIS A 118 -16.93 -12.11 -2.77
C HIS A 118 -18.39 -12.09 -3.23
N GLU A 119 -18.67 -11.65 -4.46
CA GLU A 119 -20.02 -11.67 -5.03
C GLU A 119 -20.58 -13.10 -5.10
N LYS A 120 -19.77 -14.07 -5.52
CA LYS A 120 -20.19 -15.47 -5.57
C LYS A 120 -20.49 -16.02 -4.18
N MET A 121 -19.63 -15.77 -3.20
CA MET A 121 -19.86 -16.20 -1.82
C MET A 121 -21.12 -15.56 -1.24
N GLU A 122 -21.40 -14.29 -1.53
CA GLU A 122 -22.61 -13.62 -1.06
C GLU A 122 -23.86 -14.19 -1.72
N GLN A 123 -23.82 -14.49 -3.01
CA GLN A 123 -24.92 -15.17 -3.70
C GLN A 123 -25.22 -16.53 -3.08
N GLU A 124 -24.20 -17.35 -2.84
CA GLU A 124 -24.35 -18.65 -2.17
C GLU A 124 -24.90 -18.48 -0.75
N ARG A 125 -24.41 -17.50 0.02
CA ARG A 125 -24.92 -17.19 1.35
C ARG A 125 -26.42 -16.87 1.32
N LEU A 126 -26.85 -16.07 0.34
CA LEU A 126 -28.25 -15.70 0.17
C LEU A 126 -29.13 -16.89 -0.25
N THR A 127 -28.66 -17.75 -1.15
CA THR A 127 -29.43 -18.94 -1.57
C THR A 127 -29.60 -19.95 -0.45
N TRP A 128 -28.53 -20.23 0.29
CA TRP A 128 -28.58 -21.07 1.49
C TRP A 128 -29.44 -20.44 2.59
N GLY A 129 -29.33 -19.13 2.80
CA GLY A 129 -30.16 -18.39 3.76
C GLY A 129 -31.65 -18.54 3.48
N ARG A 130 -32.07 -18.38 2.23
CA ARG A 130 -33.48 -18.59 1.82
C ARG A 130 -33.95 -20.03 2.04
N SER A 131 -33.09 -20.99 1.74
CA SER A 131 -33.40 -22.41 1.89
C SER A 131 -33.55 -22.80 3.36
N ILE A 132 -32.67 -22.29 4.22
CA ILE A 132 -32.75 -22.46 5.68
C ILE A 132 -34.05 -21.86 6.21
N GLU A 133 -34.41 -20.65 5.79
CA GLU A 133 -35.62 -19.99 6.27
C GLU A 133 -36.88 -20.76 5.88
N PHE A 134 -36.96 -21.20 4.63
CA PHE A 134 -38.04 -22.09 4.17
C PHE A 134 -38.13 -23.37 5.00
N LEU A 135 -37.00 -24.02 5.29
CA LEU A 135 -36.99 -25.23 6.11
C LEU A 135 -37.44 -24.97 7.55
N LYS A 136 -37.07 -23.83 8.15
CA LYS A 136 -37.55 -23.44 9.48
C LYS A 136 -39.07 -23.25 9.50
N GLU A 137 -39.63 -22.59 8.49
CA GLU A 137 -41.08 -22.43 8.34
C GLU A 137 -41.78 -23.79 8.23
N GLN A 138 -41.23 -24.70 7.42
CA GLN A 138 -41.76 -26.06 7.27
C GLN A 138 -41.71 -26.86 8.57
N ILE A 139 -40.62 -26.74 9.34
CA ILE A 139 -40.49 -27.38 10.66
C ILE A 139 -41.54 -26.82 11.60
N SER A 140 -41.66 -25.49 11.70
CA SER A 140 -42.65 -24.85 12.57
C SER A 140 -44.08 -25.28 12.26
N TYR A 141 -44.45 -25.34 10.98
CA TYR A 141 -45.77 -25.82 10.57
C TYR A 141 -46.02 -27.29 10.96
N LYS A 142 -45.00 -28.14 10.82
CA LYS A 142 -45.08 -29.55 11.22
C LYS A 142 -45.19 -29.71 12.72
N ASP A 143 -44.44 -28.92 13.50
CA ASP A 143 -44.50 -28.92 14.96
C ASP A 143 -45.89 -28.53 15.45
N GLN A 144 -46.46 -27.44 14.93
CA GLN A 144 -47.83 -27.03 15.23
C GLN A 144 -48.85 -28.14 14.94
N ARG A 145 -48.69 -28.84 13.81
CA ARG A 145 -49.58 -29.94 13.45
C ARG A 145 -49.39 -31.16 14.36
N MET A 146 -48.17 -31.45 14.79
CA MET A 146 -47.90 -32.51 15.77
C MET A 146 -48.55 -32.19 17.12
N ASP A 147 -48.45 -30.95 17.59
CA ASP A 147 -49.07 -30.52 18.85
C ASP A 147 -50.59 -30.74 18.84
N LEU A 148 -51.25 -30.36 17.75
CA LEU A 148 -52.70 -30.59 17.58
C LEU A 148 -53.05 -32.08 17.59
N LEU A 149 -52.24 -32.92 16.96
CA LEU A 149 -52.46 -34.37 16.96
C LEU A 149 -52.23 -34.98 18.34
N LEU A 150 -51.19 -34.55 19.05
CA LEU A 150 -50.90 -34.99 20.41
C LEU A 150 -52.04 -34.64 21.36
N GLN A 151 -52.56 -33.41 21.28
CA GLN A 151 -53.73 -32.99 22.06
C GLN A 151 -54.96 -33.84 21.75
N ALA A 152 -55.23 -34.10 20.46
CA ALA A 152 -56.37 -34.92 20.06
C ALA A 152 -56.26 -36.38 20.54
N VAL A 153 -55.04 -36.94 20.62
CA VAL A 153 -54.80 -38.27 21.20
C VAL A 153 -55.05 -38.25 22.70
N GLN A 154 -54.49 -37.27 23.43
CA GLN A 154 -54.71 -37.12 24.87
C GLN A 154 -56.20 -36.97 25.23
N ASP A 155 -56.96 -36.20 24.44
CA ASP A 155 -58.40 -36.03 24.61
C ASP A 155 -59.15 -37.35 24.40
N LYS A 156 -58.73 -38.17 23.41
CA LYS A 156 -59.33 -39.49 23.17
C LYS A 156 -59.02 -40.46 24.30
N ASP A 157 -57.78 -40.53 24.74
CA ASP A 157 -57.36 -41.41 25.83
C ASP A 157 -58.13 -41.06 27.12
N SER A 158 -58.24 -39.77 27.44
CA SER A 158 -59.03 -39.29 28.59
C SER A 158 -60.51 -39.68 28.50
N ARG A 159 -61.09 -39.65 27.29
CA ARG A 159 -62.48 -40.12 27.06
C ARG A 159 -62.59 -41.63 27.22
N TYR A 160 -61.63 -42.41 26.72
CA TYR A 160 -61.61 -43.86 26.90
C TYR A 160 -61.53 -44.22 28.39
N ASP A 161 -60.66 -43.56 29.15
CA ASP A 161 -60.54 -43.77 30.61
C ASP A 161 -61.84 -43.43 31.33
N THR A 162 -62.49 -42.32 30.95
CA THR A 162 -63.79 -41.92 31.52
C THR A 162 -64.88 -42.96 31.23
N LEU A 163 -64.98 -43.42 29.99
CA LEU A 163 -65.95 -44.44 29.58
C LEU A 163 -65.66 -45.78 30.25
N LEU A 164 -64.39 -46.19 30.33
CA LEU A 164 -63.98 -47.40 31.03
C LEU A 164 -64.39 -47.33 32.49
N ASN A 165 -64.11 -46.22 33.18
CA ASN A 165 -64.52 -46.01 34.57
C ASN A 165 -66.03 -46.07 34.76
N LEU A 166 -66.83 -45.51 33.86
CA LEU A 166 -68.30 -45.60 33.88
C LEU A 166 -68.78 -47.07 33.74
N VAL A 167 -68.17 -47.84 32.83
CA VAL A 167 -68.48 -49.27 32.66
C VAL A 167 -68.08 -50.09 33.89
N LEU A 168 -66.88 -49.85 34.43
CA LEU A 168 -66.38 -50.56 35.62
C LEU A 168 -67.19 -50.22 36.88
N SER A 169 -67.71 -48.99 36.98
CA SER A 169 -68.51 -48.53 38.12
C SER A 169 -70.02 -48.75 37.99
N CYS A 170 -70.51 -49.32 36.87
CA CYS A 170 -71.95 -49.53 36.65
C CYS A 170 -72.56 -50.41 37.76
N PRO A 171 -73.65 -49.98 38.41
CA PRO A 171 -74.37 -50.78 39.41
C PRO A 171 -74.85 -52.13 38.85
N CYS A 172 -75.18 -52.15 37.56
CA CYS A 172 -75.63 -53.31 36.82
C CYS A 172 -74.60 -54.47 36.78
N ARG A 173 -73.31 -54.13 36.83
CA ARG A 173 -72.21 -55.11 36.87
C ARG A 173 -72.00 -55.63 38.29
N LYS A 174 -72.03 -54.74 39.29
CA LYS A 174 -71.96 -55.09 40.72
C LYS A 174 -73.14 -55.94 41.21
N ALA A 175 -74.29 -55.85 40.55
CA ALA A 175 -75.46 -56.68 40.85
C ALA A 175 -75.27 -58.12 40.35
N LYS A 176 -74.69 -58.32 39.16
CA LYS A 176 -74.39 -59.66 38.62
C LYS A 176 -73.29 -60.40 39.37
N GLU A 177 -72.27 -59.68 39.87
CA GLU A 177 -71.19 -60.26 40.70
C GLU A 177 -71.67 -60.72 42.10
N LYS A 178 -72.92 -60.44 42.48
CA LYS A 178 -73.52 -60.88 43.77
C LYS A 178 -74.54 -62.02 43.60
N GLU A 179 -74.86 -62.41 42.37
CA GLU A 179 -75.77 -63.51 42.05
C GLU A 179 -75.04 -64.84 41.75
N GLU A 180 -73.69 -64.82 41.70
CA GLU A 180 -72.80 -65.99 41.76
C GLU A 180 -72.28 -66.22 43.18
#